data_AF-A0A936NU67-F1
#
_entry.id   AF-A0A936NU67-F1
#
_cell.length_a   1.000
_cell.length_b   1.000
_cell.length_c   1.000
_cell.angle_alpha   90.00
_cell.angle_beta   90.00
_cell.angle_gamma   90.00
#
_symmetry.space_group_name_H-M   'P 1'
#
loop_
_entity.id
_entity.type
_entity.pdbx_description
1 polymer ?
#
loop_
_entity_poly.entity_id
_entity_poly.type
_entity_poly.pdbx_seq_one_letter_code
_entity_poly.pdbx_strand_id
1 'polypeptide(L)'
;MTGEQLRDARKLKGWNQEQAAHRFGVSQAYLSLLEKGQRRVPESLAVKAVRVFGLSVAWLPVNRDQDHPAPLDEGTLAKELAAIGYPGLSHLGSKRKKKNPAEVLLSALSKNNLDSRLVEALPWVVLKYPDLDWDWLTRSARVNDLQNRLGYVLSVGRRLAELAGDYDKATKLGRAESGLERSRLVREDTLCHESMTKVEKKWLRKNRSAEARHWRLLTDLSPEQYDYAA
;
A
#
# COMPACT_ATOMS: atom_id res chain seq x y z
N MET A 1 11.94 -6.24 -1.87
CA MET A 1 12.65 -7.32 -1.16
C MET A 1 14.13 -6.96 -0.99
N THR A 2 14.57 -6.74 0.24
CA THR A 2 15.99 -6.60 0.63
C THR A 2 16.63 -7.98 0.85
N GLY A 3 17.97 -8.02 1.00
CA GLY A 3 18.68 -9.25 1.35
C GLY A 3 18.26 -9.82 2.70
N GLU A 4 18.05 -8.95 3.69
CA GLU A 4 17.53 -9.31 5.01
C GLU A 4 16.12 -9.90 4.92
N GLN A 5 15.23 -9.25 4.17
CA GLN A 5 13.88 -9.75 3.89
C GLN A 5 13.92 -11.16 3.26
N LEU A 6 14.83 -11.41 2.31
CA LEU A 6 15.01 -12.72 1.69
C LEU A 6 15.47 -13.78 2.71
N ARG A 7 16.43 -13.43 3.56
CA ARG A 7 16.96 -14.29 4.63
C ARG A 7 15.89 -14.66 5.65
N ASP A 8 15.11 -13.68 6.08
CA ASP A 8 14.11 -13.86 7.13
C ASP A 8 12.93 -14.68 6.61
N ALA A 9 12.50 -14.43 5.37
CA ALA A 9 11.53 -15.27 4.67
C ALA A 9 11.97 -16.74 4.55
N ARG A 10 13.24 -16.97 4.20
CA ARG A 10 13.82 -18.31 4.15
C ARG A 10 13.80 -18.99 5.53
N LYS A 11 14.21 -18.28 6.58
CA LYS A 11 14.21 -18.79 7.96
C LYS A 11 12.80 -19.10 8.44
N LEU A 12 11.83 -18.24 8.15
CA LEU A 12 10.42 -18.47 8.46
C LEU A 12 9.87 -19.73 7.78
N LYS A 13 10.36 -20.06 6.57
CA LYS A 13 10.06 -21.31 5.87
C LYS A 13 10.78 -22.53 6.45
N GLY A 14 11.70 -22.35 7.39
CA GLY A 14 12.51 -23.41 7.99
C GLY A 14 13.60 -23.94 7.07
N TRP A 15 13.98 -23.20 6.02
CA TRP A 15 14.96 -23.68 5.04
C TRP A 15 16.38 -23.19 5.36
N ASN A 16 17.37 -24.05 5.12
CA ASN A 16 18.77 -23.63 5.10
C ASN A 16 19.13 -22.96 3.74
N GLN A 17 20.32 -22.36 3.65
CA GLN A 17 20.73 -21.65 2.43
C GLN A 17 20.89 -22.58 1.22
N GLU A 18 21.34 -23.82 1.41
CA GLU A 18 21.50 -24.78 0.30
C GLU A 18 20.16 -25.19 -0.31
N GLN A 19 19.18 -25.52 0.54
CA GLN A 19 17.81 -25.86 0.11
C GLN A 19 17.16 -24.71 -0.67
N ALA A 20 17.29 -23.48 -0.15
CA ALA A 20 16.76 -22.31 -0.83
C ALA A 20 17.49 -22.02 -2.14
N ALA A 21 18.82 -22.10 -2.15
CA ALA A 21 19.64 -21.88 -3.34
C ALA A 21 19.29 -22.89 -4.45
N HIS A 22 19.15 -24.17 -4.10
CA HIS A 22 18.70 -25.21 -5.03
C HIS A 22 17.32 -24.91 -5.61
N ARG A 23 16.34 -24.53 -4.77
CA ARG A 23 14.98 -24.17 -5.23
C ARG A 23 14.97 -22.90 -6.09
N PHE A 24 15.90 -22.00 -5.85
CA PHE A 24 16.10 -20.81 -6.66
C PHE A 24 16.88 -21.06 -7.95
N GLY A 25 17.62 -22.16 -8.06
CA GLY A 25 18.50 -22.44 -9.19
C GLY A 25 19.75 -21.55 -9.18
N VAL A 26 20.27 -21.23 -8.00
CA VAL A 26 21.49 -20.43 -7.80
C VAL A 26 22.45 -21.15 -6.85
N SER A 27 23.70 -20.71 -6.77
CA SER A 27 24.66 -21.28 -5.81
C SER A 27 24.38 -20.79 -4.38
N GLN A 28 24.70 -21.62 -3.38
CA GLN A 28 24.60 -21.23 -1.96
C GLN A 28 25.45 -19.99 -1.65
N ALA A 29 26.66 -19.91 -2.22
CA ALA A 29 27.53 -18.75 -2.08
C ALA A 29 26.86 -17.47 -2.62
N TYR A 30 26.24 -17.54 -3.80
CA TYR A 30 25.52 -16.39 -4.36
C TYR A 30 24.33 -15.98 -3.49
N LEU A 31 23.54 -16.94 -3.01
CA LEU A 31 22.44 -16.64 -2.08
C LEU A 31 22.95 -15.97 -0.79
N SER A 32 24.09 -16.42 -0.26
CA SER A 32 24.73 -15.81 0.91
C SER A 32 25.14 -14.35 0.67
N LEU A 33 25.70 -14.03 -0.52
CA LEU A 33 26.01 -12.64 -0.90
C LEU A 33 24.74 -11.76 -0.94
N LEU A 34 23.63 -12.31 -1.46
CA LEU A 34 22.35 -11.60 -1.52
C LEU A 34 21.79 -11.35 -0.12
N GLU A 35 21.74 -12.37 0.73
CA GLU A 35 21.19 -12.28 2.09
C GLU A 35 22.00 -11.35 3.00
N LYS A 36 23.30 -11.22 2.75
CA LYS A 36 24.17 -10.27 3.44
C LYS A 36 24.12 -8.85 2.87
N GLY A 37 23.34 -8.60 1.81
CA GLY A 37 23.28 -7.31 1.13
C GLY A 37 24.53 -6.94 0.34
N GLN A 38 25.49 -7.85 0.18
CA GLN A 38 26.70 -7.64 -0.63
C GLN A 38 26.39 -7.63 -2.13
N ARG A 39 25.26 -8.21 -2.53
CA ARG A 39 24.67 -8.07 -3.86
C ARG A 39 23.18 -7.76 -3.73
N ARG A 40 22.66 -6.92 -4.64
CA ARG A 40 21.22 -6.63 -4.73
C ARG A 40 20.46 -7.89 -5.15
N VAL A 41 19.34 -8.17 -4.49
CA VAL A 41 18.40 -9.23 -4.90
C VAL A 41 17.80 -8.88 -6.27
N PRO A 42 18.04 -9.69 -7.33
CA PRO A 42 17.44 -9.45 -8.63
C PRO A 42 15.91 -9.53 -8.56
N GLU A 43 15.23 -8.73 -9.37
CA GLU A 43 13.76 -8.66 -9.37
C GLU A 43 13.11 -10.02 -9.63
N SER A 44 13.62 -10.75 -10.63
CA SER A 44 13.15 -12.09 -10.98
C SER A 44 13.30 -13.08 -9.82
N LEU A 45 14.36 -12.95 -9.02
CA LEU A 45 14.59 -13.77 -7.84
C LEU A 45 13.64 -13.39 -6.70
N ALA A 46 13.41 -12.09 -6.48
CA ALA A 46 12.44 -11.62 -5.49
C ALA A 46 11.02 -12.12 -5.79
N VAL A 47 10.58 -12.03 -7.05
CA VAL A 47 9.29 -12.59 -7.49
C VAL A 47 9.24 -14.11 -7.26
N LYS A 48 10.33 -14.83 -7.58
CA LYS A 48 10.42 -16.27 -7.31
C LYS A 48 10.37 -16.58 -5.81
N ALA A 49 11.01 -15.78 -4.97
CA ALA A 49 11.02 -15.93 -3.52
C ALA A 49 9.63 -15.74 -2.92
N VAL A 50 8.88 -14.72 -3.33
CA VAL A 50 7.48 -14.53 -2.90
C VAL A 50 6.65 -15.79 -3.16
N ARG A 51 6.77 -16.37 -4.36
CA ARG A 51 6.06 -17.59 -4.73
C ARG A 51 6.54 -18.84 -3.97
N VAL A 52 7.86 -19.05 -3.90
CA VAL A 52 8.46 -20.27 -3.31
C VAL A 52 8.26 -20.32 -1.80
N PHE A 53 8.40 -19.18 -1.13
CA PHE A 53 8.20 -19.10 0.32
C PHE A 53 6.72 -18.96 0.69
N GLY A 54 5.86 -18.51 -0.23
CA GLY A 54 4.44 -18.28 0.03
C GLY A 54 4.21 -16.98 0.81
N LEU A 55 4.94 -15.93 0.44
CA LEU A 55 4.89 -14.63 1.12
C LEU A 55 3.67 -13.81 0.68
N SER A 56 3.35 -12.80 1.48
CA SER A 56 2.41 -11.74 1.11
C SER A 56 2.86 -11.05 -0.19
N VAL A 57 1.89 -10.61 -0.99
CA VAL A 57 2.14 -9.86 -2.24
C VAL A 57 2.77 -8.49 -2.00
N ALA A 58 2.71 -7.98 -0.76
CA ALA A 58 3.44 -6.78 -0.32
C ALA A 58 4.97 -6.92 -0.47
N TRP A 59 5.48 -8.15 -0.55
CA TRP A 59 6.91 -8.44 -0.70
C TRP A 59 7.38 -8.46 -2.15
N LEU A 60 6.46 -8.35 -3.12
CA LEU A 60 6.82 -8.18 -4.52
C LEU A 60 7.72 -6.95 -4.67
N PRO A 61 8.70 -6.95 -5.58
CA PRO A 61 9.50 -5.77 -5.81
C PRO A 61 8.61 -4.60 -6.27
N VAL A 62 8.85 -3.42 -5.71
CA VAL A 62 8.33 -2.15 -6.24
C VAL A 62 9.29 -1.61 -7.28
N ASN A 63 8.78 -0.87 -8.26
CA ASN A 63 9.59 -0.16 -9.25
C ASN A 63 10.29 1.03 -8.58
N ARG A 64 11.55 0.82 -8.17
CA ARG A 64 12.36 1.84 -7.48
C ARG A 64 12.93 2.91 -8.40
N ASP A 65 12.91 2.67 -9.70
CA ASP A 65 13.40 3.61 -10.70
C ASP A 65 12.31 4.60 -11.14
N GLN A 66 11.06 4.35 -10.73
CA GLN A 66 9.90 5.19 -11.01
C GLN A 66 9.17 5.53 -9.71
N ASP A 67 9.41 6.74 -9.20
CA ASP A 67 8.64 7.28 -8.07
C ASP A 67 7.27 7.81 -8.50
N HIS A 68 7.04 7.93 -9.81
CA HIS A 68 5.78 8.38 -10.35
C HIS A 68 4.79 7.21 -10.49
N PRO A 69 3.52 7.42 -10.11
CA PRO A 69 2.48 6.42 -10.29
C PRO A 69 2.26 6.08 -11.76
N ALA A 70 2.00 4.80 -12.04
CA ALA A 70 1.66 4.36 -13.39
C ALA A 70 0.34 5.01 -13.85
N PRO A 71 0.24 5.44 -15.12
CA PRO A 71 -0.99 5.98 -15.69
C PRO A 71 -1.98 4.83 -15.94
N LEU A 72 -2.70 4.41 -14.90
CA LEU A 72 -3.70 3.35 -14.99
C LEU A 72 -5.10 3.93 -15.18
N ASP A 73 -5.91 3.40 -16.08
CA ASP A 73 -7.34 3.72 -16.10
C ASP A 73 -8.04 3.10 -14.87
N GLU A 74 -9.24 3.60 -14.57
CA GLU A 74 -10.02 3.17 -13.42
C GLU A 74 -10.38 1.66 -13.47
N GLY A 75 -10.76 1.16 -14.64
CA GLY A 75 -11.10 -0.26 -14.82
C GLY A 75 -9.89 -1.18 -14.62
N THR A 76 -8.70 -0.72 -15.01
CA THR A 76 -7.44 -1.40 -14.70
C THR A 76 -7.16 -1.39 -13.20
N LEU A 77 -7.34 -0.26 -12.52
CA LEU A 77 -7.12 -0.17 -11.07
C LEU A 77 -8.08 -1.09 -10.30
N ALA A 78 -9.35 -1.14 -10.69
CA ALA A 78 -10.33 -2.05 -10.10
C ALA A 78 -9.92 -3.52 -10.22
N LYS A 79 -9.39 -3.93 -11.38
CA LYS A 79 -8.84 -5.29 -11.58
C LYS A 79 -7.59 -5.55 -10.74
N GLU A 80 -6.75 -4.54 -10.52
CA GLU A 80 -5.56 -4.68 -9.66
C GLU A 80 -5.94 -4.83 -8.18
N LEU A 81 -6.90 -4.03 -7.69
CA LEU A 81 -7.50 -4.17 -6.36
C LEU A 81 -8.16 -5.55 -6.16
N ALA A 82 -8.91 -6.02 -7.17
CA ALA A 82 -9.46 -7.37 -7.16
C ALA A 82 -8.38 -8.47 -7.13
N ALA A 83 -7.27 -8.29 -7.86
CA ALA A 83 -6.18 -9.26 -7.93
C ALA A 83 -5.39 -9.37 -6.61
N ILE A 84 -5.27 -8.27 -5.85
CA ILE A 84 -4.71 -8.30 -4.49
C ILE A 84 -5.73 -8.83 -3.46
N GLY A 85 -7.02 -8.86 -3.81
CA GLY A 85 -8.06 -9.58 -3.06
C GLY A 85 -9.04 -8.68 -2.31
N TYR A 86 -9.26 -7.46 -2.79
CA TYR A 86 -10.27 -6.57 -2.21
C TYR A 86 -11.68 -7.19 -2.34
N PRO A 87 -12.42 -7.41 -1.22
CA PRO A 87 -13.70 -8.12 -1.25
C PRO A 87 -14.77 -7.46 -2.13
N GLY A 88 -14.86 -6.12 -2.10
CA GLY A 88 -15.85 -5.35 -2.85
C GLY A 88 -15.75 -5.50 -4.38
N LEU A 89 -14.65 -6.04 -4.89
CA LEU A 89 -14.39 -6.26 -6.31
C LEU A 89 -14.13 -7.74 -6.66
N SER A 90 -14.48 -8.67 -5.77
CA SER A 90 -14.29 -10.11 -5.96
C SER A 90 -14.89 -10.66 -7.26
N HIS A 91 -15.99 -10.04 -7.74
CA HIS A 91 -16.65 -10.37 -9.00
C HIS A 91 -15.82 -10.08 -10.27
N LEU A 92 -14.78 -9.23 -10.19
CA LEU A 92 -13.98 -8.83 -11.35
C LEU A 92 -12.96 -9.88 -11.82
N GLY A 93 -12.86 -11.04 -11.15
CA GLY A 93 -12.05 -12.18 -11.56
C GLY A 93 -10.53 -11.92 -11.49
N SER A 94 -9.82 -12.65 -10.63
CA SER A 94 -8.40 -12.39 -10.32
C SER A 94 -7.38 -12.94 -11.33
N LYS A 95 -7.73 -13.06 -12.63
CA LYS A 95 -6.82 -13.63 -13.66
C LYS A 95 -5.58 -12.76 -13.95
N ARG A 96 -5.50 -11.54 -13.40
CA ARG A 96 -4.37 -10.63 -13.57
C ARG A 96 -3.22 -11.03 -12.64
N LYS A 97 -1.97 -10.86 -13.12
CA LYS A 97 -0.78 -10.99 -12.28
C LYS A 97 -0.87 -10.00 -11.12
N LYS A 98 -0.71 -10.50 -9.88
CA LYS A 98 -0.71 -9.65 -8.68
C LYS A 98 0.45 -8.66 -8.74
N LYS A 99 0.16 -7.38 -8.51
CA LYS A 99 1.15 -6.32 -8.34
C LYS A 99 1.44 -6.10 -6.85
N ASN A 100 2.51 -5.37 -6.56
CA ASN A 100 2.74 -4.92 -5.19
C ASN A 100 1.60 -3.95 -4.79
N PRO A 101 0.87 -4.19 -3.69
CA PRO A 101 -0.20 -3.30 -3.24
C PRO A 101 0.23 -1.85 -2.97
N ALA A 102 1.51 -1.58 -2.67
CA ALA A 102 2.03 -0.22 -2.49
C ALA A 102 1.98 0.56 -3.81
N GLU A 103 2.28 -0.08 -4.94
CA GLU A 103 2.16 0.54 -6.27
C GLU A 103 0.69 0.78 -6.63
N VAL A 104 -0.19 -0.19 -6.34
CA VAL A 104 -1.63 -0.06 -6.58
C VAL A 104 -2.19 1.12 -5.79
N LEU A 105 -1.82 1.23 -4.51
CA LEU A 105 -2.22 2.34 -3.66
C LEU A 105 -1.69 3.68 -4.17
N LEU A 106 -0.41 3.77 -4.55
CA LEU A 106 0.17 5.00 -5.09
C LEU A 106 -0.55 5.43 -6.39
N SER A 107 -0.81 4.49 -7.30
CA SER A 107 -1.54 4.75 -8.55
C SER A 107 -3.01 5.15 -8.32
N ALA A 108 -3.65 4.66 -7.26
CA ALA A 108 -5.00 5.09 -6.89
C ALA A 108 -5.01 6.52 -6.33
N LEU A 109 -4.10 6.82 -5.40
CA LEU A 109 -4.00 8.12 -4.76
C LEU A 109 -3.67 9.24 -5.74
N SER A 110 -3.00 8.92 -6.85
CA SER A 110 -2.67 9.89 -7.89
C SER A 110 -3.83 10.27 -8.80
N LYS A 111 -5.02 9.69 -8.63
CA LYS A 111 -6.18 10.01 -9.46
C LYS A 111 -6.90 11.24 -8.94
N ASN A 112 -7.21 12.17 -9.83
CA ASN A 112 -8.00 13.35 -9.46
C ASN A 112 -9.44 12.98 -9.13
N ASN A 113 -9.99 12.01 -9.88
CA ASN A 113 -11.34 11.47 -9.70
C ASN A 113 -11.27 9.95 -9.72
N LEU A 114 -11.96 9.32 -8.79
CA LEU A 114 -12.05 7.88 -8.65
C LEU A 114 -13.43 7.51 -8.09
N ASP A 115 -14.03 6.43 -8.59
CA ASP A 115 -15.29 5.92 -8.05
C ASP A 115 -15.20 5.66 -6.54
N SER A 116 -16.29 5.94 -5.82
CA SER A 116 -16.33 5.88 -4.36
C SER A 116 -15.94 4.50 -3.83
N ARG A 117 -16.31 3.42 -4.52
CA ARG A 117 -15.96 2.04 -4.09
C ARG A 117 -14.47 1.77 -4.16
N LEU A 118 -13.75 2.43 -5.08
CA LEU A 118 -12.30 2.31 -5.21
C LEU A 118 -11.58 3.19 -4.19
N VAL A 119 -12.14 4.36 -3.85
CA VAL A 119 -11.65 5.20 -2.75
C VAL A 119 -11.84 4.48 -1.41
N GLU A 120 -13.00 3.85 -1.22
CA GLU A 120 -13.28 2.97 -0.09
C GLU A 120 -12.29 1.81 -0.02
N ALA A 121 -11.75 1.29 -1.12
CA ALA A 121 -10.77 0.20 -1.05
C ALA A 121 -9.42 0.61 -0.42
N LEU A 122 -9.08 1.90 -0.37
CA LEU A 122 -7.72 2.34 -0.02
C LEU A 122 -7.35 2.09 1.46
N PRO A 123 -8.21 2.39 2.46
CA PRO A 123 -7.94 1.99 3.84
C PRO A 123 -7.79 0.47 4.03
N TRP A 124 -8.54 -0.33 3.28
CA TRP A 124 -8.45 -1.79 3.31
C TRP A 124 -7.07 -2.25 2.82
N VAL A 125 -6.48 -1.60 1.81
CA VAL A 125 -5.14 -1.97 1.34
C VAL A 125 -4.10 -1.82 2.46
N VAL A 126 -4.10 -0.68 3.17
CA VAL A 126 -3.12 -0.46 4.26
C VAL A 126 -3.39 -1.36 5.47
N LEU A 127 -4.66 -1.70 5.73
CA LEU A 127 -5.04 -2.66 6.77
C LEU A 127 -4.63 -4.09 6.43
N LYS A 128 -4.86 -4.52 5.19
CA LYS A 128 -4.58 -5.88 4.74
C LYS A 128 -3.08 -6.15 4.63
N TYR A 129 -2.31 -5.12 4.29
CA TYR A 129 -0.87 -5.17 4.08
C TYR A 129 -0.16 -4.19 5.01
N PRO A 130 -0.01 -4.50 6.31
CA PRO A 130 0.75 -3.65 7.23
C PRO A 130 2.26 -3.69 6.98
N ASP A 131 2.73 -4.65 6.18
CA ASP A 131 4.12 -4.95 5.83
C ASP A 131 4.55 -4.34 4.48
N LEU A 132 3.82 -3.33 3.99
CA LEU A 132 4.22 -2.60 2.79
C LEU A 132 5.60 -1.95 2.94
N ASP A 133 6.23 -1.68 1.79
CA ASP A 133 7.46 -0.89 1.72
C ASP A 133 7.15 0.59 2.01
N TRP A 134 6.94 0.91 3.30
CA TRP A 134 6.52 2.23 3.77
C TRP A 134 7.55 3.32 3.45
N ASP A 135 8.84 2.97 3.44
CA ASP A 135 9.91 3.91 3.06
C ASP A 135 9.76 4.33 1.59
N TRP A 136 9.57 3.36 0.70
CA TRP A 136 9.30 3.64 -0.71
C TRP A 136 8.00 4.43 -0.87
N LEU A 137 6.89 3.97 -0.28
CA LEU A 137 5.56 4.57 -0.47
C LEU A 137 5.49 6.01 0.06
N THR A 138 6.06 6.28 1.23
CA THR A 138 6.11 7.62 1.84
C THR A 138 6.96 8.58 1.00
N ARG A 139 8.09 8.11 0.47
CA ARG A 139 8.95 8.90 -0.43
C ARG A 139 8.23 9.18 -1.76
N SER A 140 7.65 8.17 -2.39
CA SER A 140 6.92 8.32 -3.66
C SER A 140 5.69 9.22 -3.49
N ALA A 141 4.95 9.11 -2.38
CA ALA A 141 3.84 10.01 -2.10
C ALA A 141 4.29 11.47 -2.00
N ARG A 142 5.41 11.76 -1.32
CA ARG A 142 5.95 13.12 -1.20
C ARG A 142 6.39 13.71 -2.55
N VAL A 143 7.05 12.92 -3.39
CA VAL A 143 7.51 13.38 -4.72
C VAL A 143 6.33 13.74 -5.64
N ASN A 144 5.15 13.18 -5.40
CA ASN A 144 3.94 13.42 -6.19
C ASN A 144 2.88 14.27 -5.47
N ASP A 145 3.21 14.94 -4.37
CA ASP A 145 2.29 15.74 -3.55
C ASP A 145 1.06 14.96 -3.00
N LEU A 146 1.19 13.64 -2.81
CA LEU A 146 0.13 12.73 -2.35
C LEU A 146 0.18 12.45 -0.85
N GLN A 147 1.10 13.05 -0.10
CA GLN A 147 1.31 12.77 1.33
C GLN A 147 0.06 13.03 2.18
N ASN A 148 -0.77 14.02 1.83
CA ASN A 148 -2.01 14.28 2.55
C ASN A 148 -3.05 13.19 2.31
N ARG A 149 -3.17 12.73 1.05
CA ARG A 149 -4.08 11.63 0.68
C ARG A 149 -3.65 10.32 1.35
N LEU A 150 -2.36 10.00 1.30
CA LEU A 150 -1.81 8.83 1.97
C LEU A 150 -1.95 8.91 3.50
N GLY A 151 -1.63 10.07 4.08
CA GLY A 151 -1.75 10.31 5.51
C GLY A 151 -3.17 10.08 6.01
N TYR A 152 -4.18 10.58 5.28
CA TYR A 152 -5.58 10.36 5.62
C TYR A 152 -5.99 8.88 5.51
N VAL A 153 -5.60 8.19 4.44
CA VAL A 153 -5.86 6.74 4.29
C VAL A 153 -5.25 5.94 5.44
N LEU A 154 -4.05 6.33 5.91
CA LEU A 154 -3.42 5.75 7.08
C LEU A 154 -4.17 6.06 8.38
N SER A 155 -4.67 7.29 8.58
CA SER A 155 -5.51 7.63 9.74
C SER A 155 -6.78 6.79 9.79
N VAL A 156 -7.48 6.65 8.66
CA VAL A 156 -8.69 5.81 8.56
C VAL A 156 -8.32 4.35 8.83
N GLY A 157 -7.29 3.81 8.19
CA GLY A 157 -6.82 2.45 8.42
C GLY A 157 -6.41 2.20 9.87
N ARG A 158 -5.67 3.12 10.51
CA ARG A 158 -5.32 3.02 11.93
C ARG A 158 -6.56 2.99 12.81
N ARG A 159 -7.53 3.87 12.56
CA ARG A 159 -8.77 3.93 13.34
C ARG A 159 -9.59 2.65 13.21
N LEU A 160 -9.68 2.10 12.00
CA LEU A 160 -10.33 0.81 11.77
C LEU A 160 -9.62 -0.34 12.51
N ALA A 161 -8.28 -0.34 12.55
CA ALA A 161 -7.53 -1.32 13.33
C ALA A 161 -7.78 -1.18 14.84
N GLU A 162 -7.86 0.05 15.36
CA GLU A 162 -8.22 0.32 16.76
C GLU A 162 -9.64 -0.15 17.09
N LEU A 163 -10.61 0.11 16.22
CA LEU A 163 -12.00 -0.35 16.38
C LEU A 163 -12.11 -1.88 16.37
N ALA A 164 -11.27 -2.56 15.58
CA ALA A 164 -11.17 -4.02 15.56
C ALA A 164 -10.34 -4.60 16.71
N GLY A 165 -9.73 -3.78 17.57
CA GLY A 165 -8.86 -4.22 18.67
C GLY A 165 -7.46 -4.71 18.24
N ASP A 166 -7.08 -4.49 16.98
CA ASP A 166 -5.77 -4.88 16.43
C ASP A 166 -4.74 -3.75 16.64
N TYR A 167 -4.30 -3.60 17.89
CA TYR A 167 -3.40 -2.52 18.29
C TYR A 167 -1.98 -2.64 17.70
N ASP A 168 -1.51 -3.84 17.33
CA ASP A 168 -0.22 -4.02 16.66
C ASP A 168 -0.26 -3.40 15.26
N LYS A 169 -1.33 -3.69 14.50
CA LYS A 169 -1.56 -3.07 13.20
C LYS A 169 -1.76 -1.57 13.32
N ALA A 170 -2.54 -1.10 14.29
CA ALA A 170 -2.72 0.32 14.55
C ALA A 170 -1.38 1.03 14.84
N THR A 171 -0.51 0.41 15.63
CA THR A 171 0.83 0.94 15.94
C THR A 171 1.71 1.03 14.69
N LYS A 172 1.69 0.01 13.83
CA LYS A 172 2.45 0.01 12.57
C LYS A 172 1.97 1.12 11.63
N LEU A 173 0.65 1.27 11.47
CA LEU A 173 0.07 2.34 10.64
C LEU A 173 0.37 3.73 11.24
N GLY A 174 0.30 3.89 12.55
CA GLY A 174 0.64 5.15 13.23
C GLY A 174 2.10 5.56 13.05
N ARG A 175 3.05 4.62 12.96
CA ARG A 175 4.45 4.92 12.62
C ARG A 175 4.60 5.43 11.20
N ALA A 176 3.93 4.78 10.23
CA ALA A 176 3.92 5.24 8.84
C ALA A 176 3.28 6.63 8.70
N GLU A 177 2.14 6.85 9.38
CA GLU A 177 1.43 8.13 9.44
C GLU A 177 2.33 9.25 10.01
N SER A 178 3.01 8.98 11.13
CA SER A 178 3.96 9.91 11.75
C SER A 178 5.12 10.30 10.83
N GLY A 179 5.52 9.41 9.92
CA GLY A 179 6.54 9.69 8.90
C GLY A 179 6.12 10.76 7.89
N LEU A 180 4.82 10.94 7.67
CA LEU A 180 4.26 11.92 6.72
C LEU A 180 4.00 13.28 7.36
N GLU A 181 3.86 13.35 8.68
CA GLU A 181 3.50 14.58 9.42
C GLU A 181 4.40 15.77 9.09
N ARG A 182 5.72 15.54 9.05
CA ARG A 182 6.71 16.59 8.76
C ARG A 182 6.62 17.13 7.32
N SER A 183 5.96 16.40 6.43
CA SER A 183 5.79 16.74 5.02
C SER A 183 4.36 17.14 4.65
N ARG A 184 3.44 17.21 5.63
CA ARG A 184 2.04 17.52 5.42
C ARG A 184 1.88 18.85 4.67
N LEU A 185 1.13 18.82 3.58
CA LEU A 185 0.88 19.99 2.74
C LEU A 185 -0.12 20.92 3.40
N VAL A 186 0.10 22.23 3.24
CA VAL A 186 -0.83 23.29 3.67
C VAL A 186 -2.02 23.43 2.72
N ARG A 187 -1.85 23.02 1.46
CA ARG A 187 -2.88 23.07 0.42
C ARG A 187 -4.04 22.13 0.78
N GLU A 188 -5.26 22.62 0.58
CA GLU A 188 -6.46 21.79 0.64
C GLU A 188 -6.58 20.94 -0.63
N ASP A 189 -6.95 19.68 -0.48
CA ASP A 189 -7.11 18.72 -1.57
C ASP A 189 -8.40 17.90 -1.36
N THR A 190 -8.70 16.99 -2.27
CA THR A 190 -9.77 15.98 -2.16
C THR A 190 -9.14 14.59 -2.07
N LEU A 191 -9.90 13.60 -1.60
CA LEU A 191 -9.47 12.19 -1.68
C LEU A 191 -9.97 11.58 -3.00
N CYS A 192 -9.30 11.95 -4.10
CA CYS A 192 -9.65 11.51 -5.46
C CYS A 192 -11.09 11.87 -5.89
N HIS A 193 -11.55 13.09 -5.57
CA HIS A 193 -12.88 13.57 -5.95
C HIS A 193 -12.85 15.07 -6.33
N GLU A 194 -12.01 15.45 -7.29
CA GLU A 194 -11.85 16.84 -7.72
C GLU A 194 -13.12 17.44 -8.35
N SER A 195 -13.93 16.60 -9.00
CA SER A 195 -15.18 16.94 -9.69
C SER A 195 -16.31 17.40 -8.77
N MET A 196 -16.11 17.41 -7.45
CA MET A 196 -17.07 17.92 -6.49
C MET A 196 -17.52 19.35 -6.82
N THR A 197 -18.83 19.55 -6.72
CA THR A 197 -19.49 20.84 -6.84
C THR A 197 -19.05 21.81 -5.74
N LYS A 198 -19.24 23.11 -5.99
CA LYS A 198 -18.96 24.15 -4.97
C LYS A 198 -19.79 23.95 -3.70
N VAL A 199 -21.00 23.42 -3.82
CA VAL A 199 -21.91 23.16 -2.70
C VAL A 199 -21.37 22.04 -1.83
N GLU A 200 -20.98 20.92 -2.44
CA GLU A 200 -20.36 19.78 -1.74
C GLU A 200 -19.07 20.20 -1.03
N LYS A 201 -18.17 20.92 -1.72
CA LYS A 201 -16.93 21.44 -1.09
C LYS A 201 -17.23 22.34 0.11
N LYS A 202 -18.24 23.22 0.01
CA LYS A 202 -18.65 24.09 1.13
C LYS A 202 -19.22 23.30 2.30
N TRP A 203 -19.99 22.25 2.02
CA TRP A 203 -20.53 21.37 3.04
C TRP A 203 -19.42 20.58 3.75
N LEU A 204 -18.48 19.99 3.00
CA LEU A 204 -17.37 19.22 3.56
C LEU A 204 -16.42 20.05 4.43
N ARG A 205 -16.15 21.31 4.08
CA ARG A 205 -15.34 22.19 4.94
C ARG A 205 -15.91 22.33 6.36
N LYS A 206 -17.23 22.19 6.51
CA LYS A 206 -17.93 22.26 7.80
C LYS A 206 -18.07 20.89 8.47
N ASN A 207 -18.29 19.83 7.69
CA ASN A 207 -18.74 18.54 8.22
C ASN A 207 -17.69 17.42 8.20
N ARG A 208 -16.55 17.59 7.50
CA ARG A 208 -15.50 16.56 7.44
C ARG A 208 -14.96 16.20 8.83
N SER A 209 -14.42 14.98 8.97
CA SER A 209 -13.81 14.45 10.19
C SER A 209 -12.62 15.27 10.69
N ALA A 210 -12.20 15.03 11.94
CA ALA A 210 -11.02 15.70 12.50
C ALA A 210 -9.74 15.31 11.74
N GLU A 211 -9.64 14.05 11.35
CA GLU A 211 -8.56 13.47 10.54
C GLU A 211 -8.53 14.11 9.14
N ALA A 212 -9.70 14.33 8.53
CA ALA A 212 -9.78 14.97 7.21
C ALA A 212 -9.39 16.45 7.30
N ARG A 213 -9.74 17.15 8.39
CA ARG A 213 -9.24 18.51 8.66
C ARG A 213 -7.73 18.50 8.86
N HIS A 214 -7.22 17.55 9.63
CA HIS A 214 -5.79 17.41 9.91
C HIS A 214 -5.00 17.25 8.62
N TRP A 215 -5.38 16.32 7.75
CA TRP A 215 -4.74 16.12 6.44
C TRP A 215 -5.24 17.08 5.34
N ARG A 216 -6.08 18.06 5.68
CA ARG A 216 -6.62 19.08 4.76
C ARG A 216 -7.32 18.50 3.52
N LEU A 217 -8.02 17.39 3.70
CA LEU A 217 -8.81 16.78 2.64
C LEU A 217 -10.28 17.17 2.74
N LEU A 218 -10.92 17.37 1.60
CA LEU A 218 -12.37 17.38 1.45
C LEU A 218 -12.79 15.96 1.07
N THR A 219 -13.31 15.24 2.06
CA THR A 219 -13.85 13.89 1.91
C THR A 219 -14.81 13.60 3.06
N ASP A 220 -15.83 12.80 2.76
CA ASP A 220 -16.80 12.23 3.69
C ASP A 220 -16.45 10.79 4.10
N LEU A 221 -15.42 10.17 3.49
CA LEU A 221 -14.98 8.82 3.85
C LEU A 221 -14.67 8.77 5.35
N SER A 222 -15.40 7.95 6.10
CA SER A 222 -15.24 7.82 7.55
C SER A 222 -15.09 6.35 7.95
N PRO A 223 -14.31 6.05 9.01
CA PRO A 223 -14.21 4.69 9.55
C PRO A 223 -15.56 4.07 9.90
N GLU A 224 -16.53 4.88 10.33
CA GLU A 224 -17.86 4.44 10.77
C GLU A 224 -18.74 3.95 9.61
N GLN A 225 -18.43 4.34 8.38
CA GLN A 225 -19.15 3.96 7.15
C GLN A 225 -18.44 2.81 6.41
N TYR A 226 -17.46 2.17 7.03
CA TYR A 226 -16.57 1.24 6.36
C TYR A 226 -17.06 -0.22 6.46
N ASP A 227 -17.75 -0.69 5.42
CA ASP A 227 -18.40 -2.01 5.41
C ASP A 227 -17.43 -3.21 5.40
N TYR A 228 -16.17 -3.01 5.00
CA TYR A 228 -15.19 -4.10 4.78
C TYR A 228 -14.07 -4.18 5.84
N ALA A 229 -14.33 -3.71 7.06
CA ALA A 229 -13.34 -3.68 8.14
C ALA A 229 -13.18 -5.00 8.93
N ALA A 230 -13.82 -6.09 8.51
CA ALA A 230 -13.80 -7.39 9.21
C ALA A 230 -12.63 -8.31 8.81
#